data_AF-X0PPL9-F1
#
_entry.id   AF-X0PPL9-F1
#
_cell.length_a   1.000
_cell.length_b   1.000
_cell.length_c   1.000
_cell.angle_alpha   90.00
_cell.angle_beta   90.00
_cell.angle_gamma   90.00
#
_symmetry.space_group_name_H-M   'P 1'
#
loop_
_entity.id
_entity.type
_entity.pdbx_description
1 polymer ?
#
loop_
_entity_poly.entity_id
_entity_poly.type
_entity_poly.pdbx_seq_one_letter_code
_entity_poly.pdbx_strand_id
1 'polypeptide(L)'
;MVSDALATLRRLRPQVSPGSVLVRADSAFYGHPTASAALCGGADVSVTVRMTAPVKAEIAPTPPGHLRPRAENPSGTTRHTGRAVTHAPTAH
;
A
#
# COMPACT_ATOMS: atom_id res chain seq x y z
N MET A 1 1.31 -16.45 6.87
CA MET A 1 0.97 -15.59 8.04
C MET A 1 0.15 -14.36 7.62
N VAL A 2 0.67 -13.43 6.83
CA VAL A 2 -0.09 -12.20 6.45
C VAL A 2 -1.45 -12.51 5.79
N SER A 3 -1.50 -13.44 4.84
CA SER A 3 -2.77 -13.81 4.19
C SER A 3 -3.81 -14.35 5.17
N ASP A 4 -3.39 -15.12 6.16
CA ASP A 4 -4.28 -15.70 7.18
C ASP A 4 -4.78 -14.65 8.16
N ALA A 5 -3.90 -13.75 8.60
CA ALA A 5 -4.29 -12.59 9.39
C ALA A 5 -5.32 -11.72 8.66
N LEU A 6 -5.12 -11.47 7.36
CA LEU A 6 -6.08 -10.72 6.54
C LEU A 6 -7.39 -11.49 6.32
N ALA A 7 -7.34 -12.81 6.16
CA ALA A 7 -8.55 -13.64 6.08
C ALA A 7 -9.35 -13.57 7.39
N THR A 8 -8.66 -13.60 8.53
CA THR A 8 -9.25 -13.46 9.86
C THR A 8 -9.89 -12.07 10.02
N LEU A 9 -9.16 -11.00 9.71
CA LEU A 9 -9.68 -9.63 9.73
C LEU A 9 -10.94 -9.46 8.86
N ARG A 10 -10.95 -10.05 7.66
CA ARG A 10 -12.11 -10.01 6.76
C ARG A 10 -13.35 -10.66 7.37
N ARG A 11 -13.19 -11.71 8.18
CA ARG A 11 -14.30 -12.40 8.86
C ARG A 11 -14.83 -11.60 10.05
N LEU A 12 -13.96 -10.92 10.80
CA LEU A 12 -14.36 -10.17 12.00
C LEU A 12 -14.93 -8.77 11.71
N ARG A 13 -14.54 -8.14 10.61
CA ARG A 13 -14.95 -6.75 10.35
C ARG A 13 -16.40 -6.64 9.86
N PRO A 14 -17.10 -5.53 10.16
CA PRO A 14 -18.41 -5.23 9.59
C PRO A 14 -18.35 -5.19 8.05
N GLN A 15 -19.27 -5.90 7.39
CA GLN A 15 -19.29 -6.04 5.92
C GLN A 15 -19.97 -4.85 5.22
N VAL A 16 -20.74 -4.05 5.95
CA VAL A 16 -21.55 -2.94 5.37
C VAL A 16 -20.69 -1.73 5.02
N SER A 17 -19.55 -1.52 5.68
CA SER A 17 -18.58 -0.49 5.29
C SER A 17 -17.19 -0.82 5.84
N PRO A 18 -16.51 -1.81 5.24
CA PRO A 18 -15.19 -2.17 5.69
C PRO A 18 -14.18 -1.10 5.25
N GLY A 19 -13.57 -0.40 6.20
CA GLY A 19 -12.42 0.46 5.94
C GLY A 19 -11.27 -0.29 5.26
N SER A 20 -10.41 0.45 4.56
CA SER A 20 -9.19 -0.08 3.95
C SER A 20 -8.23 -0.60 5.02
N VAL A 21 -7.58 -1.73 4.74
CA VAL A 21 -6.51 -2.28 5.61
C VAL A 21 -5.17 -1.84 5.04
N LEU A 22 -4.29 -1.31 5.90
CA LEU A 22 -2.93 -0.95 5.54
C LEU A 22 -1.93 -1.87 6.22
N VAL A 23 -1.12 -2.56 5.44
CA VAL A 23 0.01 -3.36 5.93
C VAL A 23 1.28 -2.51 5.86
N ARG A 24 1.94 -2.33 7.00
CA ARG A 24 3.26 -1.71 7.12
C ARG A 24 4.31 -2.81 7.19
N ALA A 25 5.34 -2.70 6.36
CA ALA A 25 6.44 -3.66 6.33
C ALA A 25 7.78 -2.94 6.23
N ASP A 26 8.83 -3.59 6.72
CA ASP A 26 10.21 -3.14 6.52
C ASP A 26 10.98 -4.14 5.65
N SER A 27 11.63 -3.62 4.61
CA SER A 27 12.32 -4.45 3.61
C SER A 27 13.52 -5.23 4.13
N ALA A 28 14.11 -4.84 5.27
CA ALA A 28 15.21 -5.59 5.87
C ALA A 28 14.74 -6.92 6.48
N PHE A 29 13.44 -7.03 6.80
CA PHE A 29 12.85 -8.20 7.45
C PHE A 29 11.82 -8.91 6.57
N TYR A 30 11.15 -8.18 5.68
CA TYR A 30 10.05 -8.67 4.88
C TYR A 30 10.29 -8.40 3.39
N GLY A 31 10.41 -9.47 2.61
CA GLY A 31 10.59 -9.39 1.17
C GLY A 31 9.28 -9.32 0.37
N HIS A 32 9.44 -9.43 -0.96
CA HIS A 32 8.34 -9.48 -1.93
C HIS A 32 7.17 -10.41 -1.55
N PRO A 33 7.39 -11.66 -1.03
CA PRO A 33 6.28 -12.55 -0.67
C PRO A 33 5.30 -11.93 0.33
N THR A 34 5.79 -11.16 1.29
CA THR A 34 4.95 -10.47 2.29
C THR A 34 4.09 -9.40 1.64
N ALA A 35 4.68 -8.58 0.76
CA ALA A 35 3.97 -7.53 0.04
C ALA A 35 2.92 -8.12 -0.92
N SER A 36 3.28 -9.14 -1.70
CA SER A 36 2.35 -9.82 -2.60
C SER A 36 1.19 -10.47 -1.84
N ALA A 37 1.47 -11.12 -0.72
CA ALA A 37 0.43 -11.72 0.13
C ALA A 37 -0.56 -10.67 0.66
N ALA A 38 -0.06 -9.49 1.06
CA ALA A 38 -0.90 -8.38 1.50
C ALA A 38 -1.77 -7.82 0.36
N LEU A 39 -1.18 -7.62 -0.82
CA LEU A 39 -1.89 -7.14 -2.02
C LEU A 39 -2.97 -8.13 -2.48
N CYS A 40 -2.66 -9.43 -2.54
CA CYS A 40 -3.66 -10.47 -2.81
C CYS A 40 -4.75 -10.54 -1.72
N GLY A 41 -4.37 -10.20 -0.48
CA GLY A 41 -5.27 -10.00 0.66
C GLY A 41 -6.09 -8.70 0.59
N GLY A 42 -5.99 -7.93 -0.48
CA GLY A 42 -6.77 -6.71 -0.69
C GLY A 42 -6.44 -5.59 0.30
N ALA A 43 -5.25 -5.66 0.90
CA ALA A 43 -4.72 -4.59 1.73
C ALA A 43 -3.88 -3.63 0.89
N ASP A 44 -3.90 -2.35 1.24
CA ASP A 44 -2.87 -1.41 0.82
C ASP A 44 -1.55 -1.76 1.53
N VAL A 45 -0.43 -1.46 0.88
CA VAL A 45 0.90 -1.76 1.42
C VAL A 45 1.74 -0.49 1.42
N SER A 46 2.46 -0.27 2.52
CA SER A 46 3.55 0.68 2.59
C SER A 46 4.78 0.00 3.15
N VAL A 47 5.87 0.06 2.40
CA VAL A 47 7.14 -0.59 2.72
C VAL A 47 8.19 0.48 3.03
N THR A 48 8.87 0.37 4.15
CA THR A 48 10.10 1.12 4.41
C THR A 48 11.27 0.42 3.72
N VAL A 49 11.92 1.16 2.82
CA VAL A 49 13.06 0.67 2.04
C VAL A 49 14.29 1.52 2.30
N ARG A 50 15.47 0.88 2.33
CA ARG A 50 16.73 1.61 2.35
C ARG A 50 16.89 2.40 1.05
N MET A 51 17.24 3.67 1.17
CA MET A 51 17.41 4.58 0.04
C MET A 51 18.72 4.29 -0.72
N THR A 52 18.70 3.30 -1.61
CA THR A 52 19.82 2.93 -2.49
C THR A 52 19.77 3.70 -3.81
N ALA A 53 20.87 3.72 -4.58
CA ALA A 53 20.88 4.37 -5.89
C ALA A 53 19.79 3.83 -6.86
N PRO A 54 19.55 2.50 -6.94
CA PRO A 54 18.42 1.96 -7.71
C PRO A 54 17.06 2.45 -7.21
N VAL A 55 16.85 2.46 -5.88
CA VAL A 55 15.59 2.93 -5.30
C VAL A 55 15.36 4.40 -5.63
N LYS A 56 16.39 5.25 -5.53
CA LYS A 56 16.32 6.67 -5.89
C LYS A 56 15.97 6.88 -7.36
N ALA A 57 16.55 6.08 -8.26
CA ALA A 57 16.27 6.16 -9.69
C ALA A 57 14.81 5.78 -9.99
N GLU A 58 14.30 4.74 -9.34
CA GLU A 58 12.93 4.24 -9.54
C GLU A 58 11.86 5.21 -9.00
N ILE A 59 12.09 5.81 -7.82
CA ILE A 59 11.12 6.74 -7.20
C ILE A 59 11.28 8.18 -7.68
N ALA A 60 12.14 8.43 -8.67
CA ALA A 60 12.40 9.76 -9.17
C ALA A 60 11.08 10.43 -9.62
N PRO A 61 10.92 11.75 -9.37
CA PRO A 61 9.68 12.44 -9.69
C PRO A 61 9.30 12.25 -11.15
N THR A 62 8.07 11.79 -11.39
CA THR A 62 7.47 11.87 -12.71
C THR A 62 7.26 13.35 -13.07
N PRO A 63 7.47 13.77 -14.33
CA PRO A 63 7.25 15.15 -14.75
C PRO A 63 5.86 15.68 -14.37
N PRO A 64 5.74 16.98 -14.00
CA PRO A 64 4.45 17.58 -13.70
C PRO A 64 3.50 17.47 -14.90
N GLY A 65 2.23 17.13 -14.63
CA GLY A 65 1.19 17.00 -15.66
C GLY A 65 0.87 15.56 -16.09
N HIS A 66 1.67 14.56 -15.71
CA HIS A 66 1.36 13.15 -15.98
C HIS A 66 0.51 12.47 -14.90
N LEU A 67 0.45 13.03 -13.70
CA LEU A 67 -0.48 12.61 -12.67
C LEU A 67 -1.86 13.19 -13.00
N ARG A 68 -2.76 12.38 -13.57
CA ARG A 68 -4.16 12.80 -13.71
C ARG A 68 -4.75 12.99 -12.31
N PRO A 69 -5.41 14.13 -12.01
CA PRO A 69 -6.13 14.30 -10.76
C PRO A 69 -7.17 13.19 -10.64
N ARG A 70 -7.19 12.52 -9.48
CA ARG A 70 -8.17 11.49 -9.19
C ARG A 70 -9.53 12.17 -9.18
N ALA A 71 -10.43 11.80 -10.10
CA ALA A 71 -11.83 12.15 -9.99
C ALA A 71 -12.33 11.61 -8.65
N GLU A 72 -12.71 12.52 -7.75
CA GLU A 72 -13.31 12.16 -6.48
C GLU A 72 -14.64 11.46 -6.79
N ASN A 73 -14.78 10.20 -6.37
CA ASN A 73 -16.04 9.47 -6.51
C ASN A 73 -16.95 9.88 -5.36
N PRO A 74 -18.07 10.59 -5.60
CA PRO A 74 -18.97 11.04 -4.54
C PRO A 74 -19.67 9.89 -3.80
N SER A 75 -19.61 8.66 -4.32
CA SER A 75 -20.21 7.47 -3.70
C SER A 75 -19.31 6.78 -2.66
N GLY A 76 -18.20 7.39 -2.23
CA GLY A 76 -17.34 6.93 -1.11
C GLY A 76 -16.62 5.59 -1.33
N THR A 77 -16.90 4.86 -2.41
CA THR A 77 -16.29 3.55 -2.69
C THR A 77 -15.03 3.75 -3.53
N THR A 78 -13.88 3.79 -2.86
CA THR A 78 -12.57 3.79 -3.53
C THR A 78 -12.19 2.35 -3.87
N ARG A 79 -12.23 1.99 -5.16
CA ARG A 79 -11.64 0.73 -5.65
C ARG A 79 -10.11 0.92 -5.70
N HIS A 80 -9.40 0.38 -4.72
CA HIS A 80 -7.93 0.37 -4.70
C HIS A 80 -7.41 -0.66 -5.70
N THR A 81 -7.31 -0.29 -6.97
CA THR A 81 -6.44 -1.03 -7.91
C THR A 81 -5.00 -0.65 -7.60
N GLY A 82 -4.40 -1.34 -6.63
CA GLY A 82 -2.95 -1.47 -6.43
C GLY A 82 -2.12 -0.19 -6.48
N ARG A 83 -2.43 0.82 -5.65
CA ARG A 83 -1.55 1.99 -5.51
C ARG A 83 -0.78 1.91 -4.19
N ALA A 84 0.52 1.62 -4.29
CA ALA A 84 1.45 1.79 -3.17
C ALA A 84 1.45 3.26 -2.73
N VAL A 85 1.23 3.51 -1.44
CA VAL A 85 1.29 4.85 -0.86
C VAL A 85 2.66 5.02 -0.20
N THR A 86 3.50 5.85 -0.81
CA THR A 86 4.82 6.25 -0.29
C THR A 86 4.73 7.57 0.46
N HIS A 87 5.43 7.62 1.59
CA HIS A 87 6.17 8.73 2.24
C HIS A 87 5.90 8.78 3.75
N ALA A 88 6.91 8.34 4.53
CA ALA A 88 7.13 8.81 5.89
C ALA A 88 8.56 9.38 5.92
N PRO A 89 8.75 10.68 6.20
CA PRO A 89 10.10 11.21 6.40
C PRO A 89 10.65 10.66 7.72
N THR A 90 11.79 9.98 7.67
CA THR A 90 12.60 9.74 8.86
C THR A 90 13.31 11.05 9.19
N ALA A 91 12.89 11.71 10.27
CA ALA A 91 13.64 12.83 10.82
C ALA A 91 15.03 12.35 11.24
N HIS A 92 16.06 13.07 10.81
CA HIS A 92 17.42 13.03 11.34
C HIS A 92 17.60 14.18 12.31
#